data_AF-K3W5C9-F1
#
_entry.id   AF-K3W5C9-F1
#
_cell.length_a   1.000
_cell.length_b   1.000
_cell.length_c   1.000
_cell.angle_alpha   90.00
_cell.angle_beta   90.00
_cell.angle_gamma   90.00
#
_symmetry.space_group_name_H-M   'P 1'
#
loop_
_entity.id
_entity.type
_entity.pdbx_description
1 polymer ?
#
loop_
_entity_poly.entity_id
_entity_poly.type
_entity_poly.pdbx_seq_one_letter_code
_entity_poly.pdbx_strand_id
1 'polypeptide(L)'
;MWMGASAPRDAKKRKPQTQLGEHHGGSFGVYMAHKIQKLRNQNDALTSAAAEKAATPPPRDNVTSSSTAGASNALFGDVHVFVDGYTVPSKDEIRRLMLMHGGGFEHYETSRVTHIIATHLPASKLLQYNH
;
A
#
# COMPACT_ATOMS: atom_id res chain seq x y z
N MET A 1 43.36 61.32 10.97
CA MET A 1 43.83 59.98 11.39
C MET A 1 42.61 59.06 11.43
N TRP A 2 42.66 57.95 10.68
CA TRP A 2 41.72 56.82 10.51
C TRP A 2 40.54 56.65 11.50
N MET A 3 39.28 56.54 11.04
CA MET A 3 38.54 55.41 10.39
C MET A 3 37.83 54.49 11.40
N GLY A 4 36.53 54.26 11.18
CA GLY A 4 35.80 53.17 11.85
C GLY A 4 34.28 53.26 11.78
N ALA A 5 33.69 53.32 10.57
CA ALA A 5 32.25 53.09 10.42
C ALA A 5 31.94 51.60 10.64
N SER A 6 31.28 51.27 11.76
CA SER A 6 30.88 49.91 12.07
C SER A 6 29.47 49.65 11.51
N ALA A 7 29.39 48.98 10.36
CA ALA A 7 28.13 48.54 9.79
C ALA A 7 27.50 47.40 10.63
N PRO A 8 26.16 47.37 10.84
CA PRO A 8 25.51 46.23 11.46
C PRO A 8 25.54 45.02 10.51
N ARG A 9 25.98 43.88 11.04
CA ARG A 9 26.08 42.63 10.30
C ARG A 9 24.68 42.09 9.98
N ASP A 10 24.44 41.87 8.70
CA ASP A 10 23.23 41.25 8.16
C ASP A 10 23.04 39.84 8.75
N ALA A 11 22.00 39.67 9.58
CA ALA A 11 21.65 38.40 10.19
C ALA A 11 21.00 37.49 9.15
N LYS A 12 21.83 36.81 8.35
CA LYS A 12 21.37 35.81 7.38
C LYS A 12 20.67 34.68 8.15
N LYS A 13 19.33 34.65 8.11
CA LYS A 13 18.49 33.62 8.73
C LYS A 13 19.00 32.23 8.32
N ARG A 14 19.67 31.54 9.25
CA ARG A 14 20.11 30.15 9.04
C ARG A 14 18.83 29.31 8.87
N LYS A 15 18.68 28.65 7.72
CA LYS A 15 17.62 27.65 7.54
C LYS A 15 17.74 26.65 8.69
N PRO A 16 16.66 26.33 9.42
CA PRO A 16 16.72 25.33 10.46
C PRO A 16 17.24 24.03 9.83
N GLN A 17 18.35 23.52 10.36
CA GLN A 17 18.80 22.19 9.99
C GLN A 17 17.78 21.23 10.59
N THR A 18 16.87 20.74 9.74
CA THR A 18 15.98 19.64 10.07
C THR A 18 16.82 18.48 10.61
N GLN A 19 16.49 17.99 11.80
CA GLN A 19 17.16 16.88 12.45
C GLN A 19 17.07 15.63 11.56
N LEU A 20 18.09 14.75 11.64
CA LEU A 20 18.04 13.47 10.93
C LEU A 20 16.78 12.69 11.38
N GLY A 21 15.87 12.41 10.45
CA GLY A 21 14.57 11.78 10.71
C GLY A 21 13.36 12.64 10.38
N GLU A 22 13.55 13.93 10.10
CA GLU A 22 12.47 14.90 9.85
C GLU A 22 11.93 14.86 8.40
N HIS A 23 11.78 13.66 7.82
CA HIS A 23 11.30 13.49 6.43
C HIS A 23 9.79 13.72 6.25
N HIS A 24 9.04 13.95 7.34
CA HIS A 24 7.57 14.06 7.36
C HIS A 24 7.05 15.27 8.15
N GLY A 25 7.89 16.29 8.38
CA GLY A 25 7.50 17.49 9.13
C GLY A 25 7.02 17.21 10.56
N GLY A 26 7.51 16.12 11.18
CA GLY A 26 7.15 15.70 12.54
C GLY A 26 5.78 15.04 12.70
N SER A 27 4.95 14.96 11.65
CA SER A 27 3.60 14.38 11.76
C SER A 27 3.59 12.87 11.48
N PHE A 28 3.15 12.09 12.47
CA PHE A 28 2.99 10.64 12.34
C PHE A 28 1.95 10.26 11.27
N GLY A 29 0.89 11.06 11.09
CA GLY A 29 -0.13 10.82 10.07
C GLY A 29 0.42 10.95 8.64
N VAL A 30 1.24 11.98 8.40
CA VAL A 30 1.91 12.18 7.09
C VAL A 30 2.87 11.03 6.79
N TYR A 31 3.67 10.65 7.79
CA TYR A 31 4.54 9.48 7.68
C TYR A 31 3.75 8.22 7.31
N MET A 32 2.65 7.95 8.01
CA MET A 32 1.84 6.76 7.77
C MET A 32 1.22 6.77 6.37
N ALA A 33 0.71 7.92 5.92
CA ALA A 33 0.18 8.07 4.56
C ALA A 33 1.24 7.75 3.49
N HIS A 34 2.46 8.26 3.66
CA HIS A 34 3.57 7.95 2.74
C HIS A 34 3.97 6.47 2.80
N LYS A 35 3.91 5.86 3.99
CA LYS A 35 4.20 4.43 4.17
C LYS A 35 3.14 3.56 3.47
N ILE A 36 1.86 3.88 3.65
CA ILE A 36 0.74 3.22 2.97
C ILE A 36 0.91 3.36 1.45
N GLN A 37 1.21 4.57 0.96
CA GLN A 37 1.43 4.81 -0.46
C GLN A 37 2.58 3.94 -1.01
N LYS A 38 3.71 3.86 -0.29
CA LYS A 38 4.83 3.01 -0.70
C LYS A 38 4.44 1.54 -0.77
N LEU A 39 3.65 1.05 0.19
CA LEU A 39 3.18 -0.34 0.22
C LEU A 39 2.20 -0.65 -0.92
N ARG A 40 1.37 0.33 -1.30
CA ARG A 40 0.50 0.22 -2.48
C ARG A 40 1.29 0.16 -3.78
N ASN A 41 2.29 1.03 -3.95
CA ASN A 41 3.17 0.96 -5.13
C ASN A 41 3.86 -0.41 -5.26
N GLN A 42 4.23 -1.04 -4.14
CA GLN A 42 4.79 -2.40 -4.14
C GLN A 42 3.76 -3.46 -4.54
N ASN A 43 2.49 -3.29 -4.13
CA ASN A 43 1.41 -4.16 -4.58
C ASN A 43 1.14 -4.01 -6.06
N ASP A 44 1.09 -2.78 -6.57
CA ASP A 44 0.84 -2.51 -7.99
C ASP A 44 1.94 -3.13 -8.87
N ALA A 45 3.19 -3.06 -8.42
CA ALA A 45 4.32 -3.72 -9.08
C ALA A 45 4.21 -5.26 -9.06
N LEU A 46 3.65 -5.85 -8.00
CA LEU A 46 3.38 -7.29 -7.94
C LEU A 46 2.20 -7.69 -8.83
N THR A 47 1.16 -6.86 -8.91
CA THR A 47 0.00 -7.06 -9.79
C THR A 47 0.43 -7.02 -11.25
N SER A 48 1.24 -6.04 -11.66
CA SER A 48 1.76 -5.98 -13.02
C SER A 48 2.68 -7.17 -13.35
N ALA A 49 3.51 -7.60 -12.39
CA ALA A 49 4.36 -8.79 -12.53
C ALA A 49 3.57 -10.12 -12.58
N ALA A 50 2.39 -10.18 -11.97
CA ALA A 50 1.50 -11.33 -12.08
C ALA A 50 0.76 -11.34 -13.44
N ALA A 51 0.35 -10.17 -13.92
CA ALA A 51 -0.34 -10.01 -15.20
C ALA A 51 0.57 -10.35 -16.39
N GLU A 52 1.83 -9.93 -16.40
CA GLU A 52 2.79 -10.26 -17.47
C GLU A 52 3.01 -11.78 -17.60
N LYS A 53 3.03 -12.54 -16.49
CA LYS A 53 3.16 -14.01 -16.51
C LYS A 53 1.92 -14.72 -17.03
N ALA A 54 0.73 -14.16 -16.82
CA ALA A 54 -0.51 -14.71 -17.34
C ALA A 54 -0.69 -14.44 -18.85
N ALA A 55 -0.04 -13.39 -19.38
CA ALA A 55 -0.15 -12.96 -20.78
C ALA A 55 0.83 -13.67 -21.75
N THR A 56 1.66 -14.61 -21.29
CA THR A 56 2.48 -15.47 -22.17
C THR A 56 1.71 -16.77 -22.47
N PRO A 57 0.96 -16.88 -23.58
CA PRO A 57 0.25 -18.11 -23.90
C PRO A 57 1.26 -19.21 -24.26
N PRO A 58 1.18 -20.42 -23.66
CA PRO A 58 1.74 -21.60 -24.32
C PRO A 58 0.99 -21.84 -25.64
N PRO A 59 1.63 -22.38 -26.70
CA PRO A 59 0.91 -22.81 -27.89
C PRO A 59 -0.06 -23.91 -27.47
N ARG A 60 -1.38 -23.66 -27.53
CA ARG A 60 -2.38 -24.68 -27.19
C ARG A 60 -3.51 -24.67 -28.21
N ASP A 61 -3.63 -25.83 -28.84
CA ASP A 61 -4.62 -26.19 -29.83
C ASP A 61 -6.03 -26.14 -29.23
N ASN A 62 -6.95 -25.62 -30.02
CA ASN A 62 -8.31 -25.27 -29.67
C ASN A 62 -9.22 -26.51 -29.58
N VAL A 63 -9.74 -26.84 -28.39
CA VAL A 63 -11.02 -27.57 -28.24
C VAL A 63 -11.87 -26.91 -27.15
N THR A 64 -12.87 -26.18 -27.64
CA THR A 64 -14.11 -25.67 -27.04
C THR A 64 -14.45 -26.13 -25.62
N SER A 65 -14.42 -25.17 -24.69
CA SER A 65 -15.40 -25.06 -23.60
C SER A 65 -15.73 -23.58 -23.43
N SER A 66 -17.00 -23.27 -23.67
CA SER A 66 -17.58 -21.94 -23.73
C SER A 66 -17.67 -21.28 -22.34
N SER A 67 -16.75 -20.36 -22.04
CA SER A 67 -17.00 -19.15 -21.24
C SER A 67 -15.83 -18.18 -21.41
N THR A 68 -16.02 -17.15 -22.24
CA THR A 68 -15.35 -15.84 -22.20
C THR A 68 -13.84 -15.84 -21.89
N ALA A 69 -13.05 -16.42 -22.80
CA ALA A 69 -11.59 -16.32 -22.78
C ALA A 69 -11.14 -14.90 -23.17
N GLY A 70 -10.57 -14.15 -22.23
CA GLY A 70 -9.92 -12.86 -22.52
C GLY A 70 -9.68 -11.92 -21.33
N ALA A 71 -10.30 -12.16 -20.17
CA ALA A 71 -9.98 -11.44 -18.95
C ALA A 71 -9.33 -12.43 -17.97
N SER A 72 -8.10 -12.15 -17.53
CA SER A 72 -7.60 -12.68 -16.27
C SER A 72 -8.71 -12.53 -15.24
N ASN A 73 -9.29 -13.65 -14.78
CA ASN A 73 -10.51 -13.67 -13.97
C ASN A 73 -10.34 -12.73 -12.76
N ALA A 74 -10.93 -11.53 -12.86
CA ALA A 74 -10.89 -10.49 -11.84
C ALA A 74 -11.89 -10.83 -10.73
N LEU A 75 -11.73 -12.02 -10.13
CA LEU A 75 -12.63 -12.56 -9.10
C LEU A 75 -12.79 -11.59 -7.93
N PHE A 76 -11.76 -10.77 -7.69
CA PHE A 76 -11.69 -9.83 -6.57
C PHE A 76 -11.62 -8.37 -7.00
N GLY A 77 -12.08 -8.01 -8.21
CA GLY A 77 -11.91 -6.68 -8.83
C GLY A 77 -12.16 -5.46 -7.93
N ASP A 78 -13.10 -5.55 -6.99
CA ASP A 78 -13.47 -4.47 -6.05
C ASP A 78 -13.27 -4.85 -4.57
N VAL A 79 -12.52 -5.93 -4.30
CA VAL A 79 -12.31 -6.46 -2.95
C VAL A 79 -10.93 -6.02 -2.45
N HIS A 80 -10.91 -5.23 -1.38
CA HIS A 80 -9.70 -4.82 -0.69
C HIS A 80 -9.66 -5.45 0.70
N VAL A 81 -8.68 -6.30 0.95
CA VAL A 81 -8.58 -7.01 2.23
C VAL A 81 -7.51 -6.43 3.14
N PHE A 82 -7.78 -6.48 4.43
CA PHE A 82 -6.78 -6.33 5.48
C PHE A 82 -6.76 -7.62 6.33
N VAL A 83 -5.58 -8.14 6.61
CA VAL A 83 -5.42 -9.34 7.44
C VAL A 83 -5.07 -8.93 8.86
N ASP A 84 -5.91 -9.33 9.82
CA ASP A 84 -5.71 -9.10 11.25
C ASP A 84 -5.32 -10.40 11.96
N GLY A 85 -4.16 -10.38 12.60
CA GLY A 85 -3.60 -11.53 13.32
C GLY A 85 -3.05 -12.64 12.42
N TYR A 86 -3.04 -13.85 12.96
CA TYR A 86 -2.54 -15.06 12.30
C TYR A 86 -3.67 -15.76 11.53
N THR A 87 -3.37 -16.19 10.31
CA THR A 87 -4.30 -16.87 9.40
C THR A 87 -3.62 -18.03 8.70
N VAL A 88 -4.43 -18.99 8.24
CA VAL A 88 -4.04 -20.05 7.31
C VAL A 88 -5.03 -20.01 6.15
N PRO A 89 -4.60 -19.67 4.91
CA PRO A 89 -3.24 -19.35 4.45
C PRO A 89 -2.64 -18.06 5.09
N SER A 90 -1.32 -17.92 5.00
CA SER A 90 -0.58 -16.81 5.60
C SER A 90 -0.88 -15.46 4.95
N LYS A 91 -0.56 -14.37 5.64
CA LYS A 91 -0.78 -12.99 5.16
C LYS A 91 -0.18 -12.73 3.77
N ASP A 92 1.03 -13.24 3.51
CA ASP A 92 1.71 -13.05 2.22
C ASP A 92 1.09 -13.90 1.09
N GLU A 93 0.59 -15.10 1.42
CA GLU A 93 -0.14 -15.93 0.46
C GLU A 93 -1.48 -15.29 0.08
N ILE A 94 -2.23 -14.79 1.08
CA ILE A 94 -3.46 -14.03 0.85
C ILE A 94 -3.17 -12.81 -0.03
N ARG A 95 -2.12 -12.03 0.31
CA ARG A 95 -1.70 -10.88 -0.50
C ARG A 95 -1.45 -11.28 -1.95
N ARG A 96 -0.70 -12.36 -2.19
CA ARG A 96 -0.41 -12.83 -3.55
C ARG A 96 -1.67 -13.27 -4.30
N LEU A 97 -2.57 -14.01 -3.64
CA LEU A 97 -3.84 -14.46 -4.23
C LEU A 97 -4.72 -13.28 -4.62
N MET A 98 -4.87 -12.30 -3.72
CA MET A 98 -5.68 -11.10 -3.98
C MET A 98 -5.15 -10.34 -5.20
N LEU A 99 -3.85 -10.00 -5.20
CA LEU A 99 -3.25 -9.23 -6.29
C LEU A 99 -3.27 -9.98 -7.64
N MET A 100 -3.13 -11.31 -7.63
CA MET A 100 -3.18 -12.13 -8.85
C MET A 100 -4.57 -12.16 -9.50
N HIS A 101 -5.64 -12.06 -8.70
CA HIS A 101 -7.03 -12.17 -9.16
C HIS A 101 -7.74 -10.79 -9.21
N GLY A 102 -6.97 -9.72 -9.36
CA GLY A 102 -7.48 -8.37 -9.56
C GLY A 102 -7.99 -7.66 -8.30
N GLY A 103 -7.74 -8.24 -7.12
CA GLY A 103 -8.13 -7.64 -5.85
C GLY A 103 -7.03 -6.83 -5.18
N GLY A 104 -7.43 -6.05 -4.18
CA GLY A 104 -6.57 -5.19 -3.40
C GLY A 104 -6.14 -5.81 -2.08
N PHE A 105 -4.96 -5.42 -1.62
CA PHE A 105 -4.43 -5.77 -0.31
C PHE A 105 -3.93 -4.54 0.42
N GLU A 106 -4.39 -4.32 1.65
CA GLU A 106 -3.95 -3.22 2.50
C GLU A 106 -3.13 -3.76 3.68
N HIS A 107 -2.02 -3.10 3.99
CA HIS A 107 -1.14 -3.51 5.09
C HIS A 107 -1.59 -2.99 6.45
N TYR A 108 -2.41 -1.95 6.40
CA TYR A 108 -3.00 -1.26 7.52
C TYR A 108 -4.48 -1.14 7.25
N GLU A 109 -5.27 -1.07 8.31
CA GLU A 109 -6.68 -0.76 8.19
C GLU A 109 -6.83 0.68 7.67
N THR A 110 -7.43 0.83 6.50
CA THR A 110 -7.70 2.13 5.86
C THR A 110 -9.13 2.17 5.39
N SER A 111 -9.64 3.35 5.05
CA SER A 111 -10.99 3.51 4.49
C SER A 111 -11.24 2.77 3.16
N ARG A 112 -10.19 2.24 2.51
CA ARG A 112 -10.33 1.41 1.30
C ARG A 112 -10.64 -0.05 1.61
N VAL A 113 -10.38 -0.53 2.83
CA VAL A 113 -10.58 -1.93 3.21
C VAL A 113 -12.07 -2.23 3.15
N THR A 114 -12.44 -3.25 2.37
CA THR A 114 -13.82 -3.73 2.30
C THR A 114 -14.04 -4.95 3.18
N HIS A 115 -13.00 -5.76 3.41
CA HIS A 115 -13.10 -6.98 4.21
C HIS A 115 -11.88 -7.14 5.12
N ILE A 116 -12.12 -7.60 6.34
CA ILE A 116 -11.07 -7.99 7.28
C ILE A 116 -11.03 -9.52 7.36
N ILE A 117 -9.86 -10.09 7.12
CA ILE A 117 -9.62 -11.53 7.27
C ILE A 117 -8.92 -11.74 8.61
N ALA A 118 -9.53 -12.52 9.49
CA ALA A 118 -8.99 -12.86 10.79
C ALA A 118 -9.45 -14.26 11.22
N THR A 119 -8.63 -14.97 11.99
CA THR A 119 -9.04 -16.24 12.63
C THR A 119 -9.82 -15.98 13.92
N HIS A 120 -9.40 -14.97 14.69
CA HIS A 120 -10.04 -14.56 15.93
C HIS A 120 -10.09 -13.03 15.95
N LEU A 121 -11.29 -12.48 16.16
CA LEU A 121 -11.49 -11.04 16.30
C LEU A 121 -11.94 -10.73 17.73
N PRO A 122 -11.21 -9.90 18.49
CA PRO A 122 -11.65 -9.50 19.83
C PRO A 122 -13.02 -8.81 19.79
N ALA A 123 -13.82 -9.01 20.84
CA ALA A 123 -15.14 -8.38 20.94
C ALA A 123 -15.08 -6.84 20.85
N SER A 124 -14.01 -6.22 21.36
CA SER A 124 -13.77 -4.78 21.24
C SER A 124 -13.71 -4.30 19.78
N LYS A 125 -13.08 -5.09 18.89
CA LYS A 125 -13.02 -4.78 17.46
C LYS A 125 -14.36 -5.02 16.77
N LEU A 126 -15.12 -6.05 17.17
CA LEU A 126 -16.48 -6.23 16.66
C LEU A 126 -17.36 -5.02 16.95
N LEU A 127 -17.30 -4.47 18.17
CA LEU A 127 -18.03 -3.24 18.51
C LEU A 127 -17.56 -2.04 17.68
N GLN A 128 -16.26 -1.94 17.41
CA GLN A 128 -15.70 -0.87 16.57
C GLN A 128 -16.20 -0.93 15.12
N TYR A 129 -16.48 -2.12 14.59
CA TYR A 129 -16.94 -2.30 13.21
C TYR A 129 -18.46 -2.34 13.06
N ASN A 130 -19.20 -2.43 14.17
CA ASN A 130 -20.66 -2.48 14.19
C ASN A 130 -21.27 -1.07 14.25
N HIS A 131 -21.08 -0.31 13.17
CA HIS A 131 -21.67 1.01 12.95
C HIS A 131 -23.00 0.93 12.20
#